data_AF-A0A8B7R3U2-F1
#
_entry.id   AF-A0A8B7R3U2-F1
#
_cell.length_a   1.000
_cell.length_b   1.000
_cell.length_c   1.000
_cell.angle_alpha   90.00
_cell.angle_beta   90.00
_cell.angle_gamma   90.00
#
_symmetry.space_group_name_H-M   'P 1'
#
loop_
_entity.id
_entity.type
_entity.pdbx_description
1 polymer ?
#
loop_
_entity_poly.entity_id
_entity_poly.type
_entity_poly.pdbx_seq_one_letter_code
_entity_poly.pdbx_strand_id
1 'polypeptide(L)'
;MRQNPCPWEVAHLCGQRAEEMDLDQLDLNPRIIAATKKAKLKSIKEVLHFSGPDLQRLTGLSSPDVQHLLSTASSHLRGRCVITALDLHTHRERFPAQHQRLSLGCPVLDGLLRGGLPLDGITELAGCSSAGKTQLALQLCLVVQFPRQHGGLEAGE
;
A
#
# COMPACT_ATOMS: atom_id res chain seq x y z
N MET A 1 30.94 -6.74 26.74
CA MET A 1 29.71 -5.91 26.87
C MET A 1 29.11 -5.78 25.48
N ARG A 2 27.99 -6.45 25.18
CA ARG A 2 27.30 -6.32 23.90
C ARG A 2 26.51 -5.01 23.95
N GLN A 3 26.89 -4.03 23.13
CA GLN A 3 26.08 -2.83 22.94
C GLN A 3 24.81 -3.26 22.22
N ASN A 4 23.65 -3.03 22.84
CA ASN A 4 22.38 -3.18 22.14
C ASN A 4 22.28 -2.01 21.13
N PRO A 5 21.92 -2.28 19.87
CA PRO A 5 21.80 -1.22 18.86
C PRO A 5 20.69 -0.22 19.22
N CYS A 6 20.87 1.02 18.78
CA CYS A 6 19.95 2.14 19.04
C CYS A 6 18.59 1.90 18.35
N PRO A 7 17.47 2.38 18.91
CA PRO A 7 16.11 2.17 18.35
C PRO A 7 15.92 2.65 16.90
N TRP A 8 16.75 3.57 16.41
CA TRP A 8 16.70 4.07 15.05
C TRP A 8 17.63 3.30 14.08
N GLU A 9 18.64 2.56 14.57
CA GLU A 9 19.44 1.64 13.74
C GLU A 9 18.57 0.47 13.23
N VAL A 10 17.52 0.12 13.99
CA VAL A 10 16.49 -0.86 13.59
C VAL A 10 15.41 -0.27 12.67
N ALA A 11 15.30 1.06 12.55
CA ALA A 11 14.29 1.70 11.71
C ALA A 11 14.57 1.52 10.20
N HIS A 12 15.85 1.35 9.83
CA HIS A 12 16.26 1.01 8.46
C HIS A 12 15.76 -0.37 7.98
N LEU A 13 15.36 -1.26 8.90
CA LEU A 13 14.82 -2.58 8.55
C LEU A 13 13.32 -2.55 8.26
N CYS A 14 12.60 -1.48 8.63
CA CYS A 14 11.15 -1.40 8.45
C CYS A 14 10.72 -0.91 7.06
N GLY A 15 11.67 -0.48 6.22
CA GLY A 15 11.46 -0.06 4.83
C GLY A 15 12.02 -1.03 3.79
N GLN A 16 12.61 -2.15 4.22
CA GLN A 16 13.07 -3.18 3.28
C GLN A 16 11.86 -3.98 2.80
N ARG A 17 11.43 -3.67 1.57
CA ARG A 17 10.60 -4.47 0.66
C ARG A 17 9.43 -5.21 1.32
N ALA A 18 8.24 -4.62 1.18
CA ALA A 18 6.99 -5.40 1.13
C ALA A 18 6.90 -6.21 -0.19
N GLU A 19 8.00 -6.83 -0.62
CA GLU A 19 8.00 -7.83 -1.67
C GLU A 19 7.39 -9.10 -1.07
N GLU A 20 6.27 -9.54 -1.64
CA GLU A 20 5.58 -10.81 -1.41
C GLU A 20 5.88 -11.51 -0.08
N MET A 21 5.19 -11.09 0.98
CA MET A 21 5.13 -11.90 2.20
C MET A 21 4.23 -13.12 1.92
N ASP A 22 4.91 -14.25 1.71
CA ASP A 22 4.29 -15.53 1.40
C ASP A 22 3.53 -16.08 2.63
N LEU A 23 2.41 -16.74 2.35
CA LEU A 23 1.56 -17.37 3.35
C LEU A 23 2.26 -18.51 4.09
N ASP A 24 3.29 -19.10 3.48
CA ASP A 24 4.08 -20.18 4.08
C ASP A 24 4.92 -19.73 5.28
N GLN A 25 5.06 -18.41 5.49
CA GLN A 25 5.78 -17.85 6.63
C GLN A 25 4.91 -17.73 7.89
N LEU A 26 3.60 -17.99 7.78
CA LEU A 26 2.68 -17.95 8.91
C LEU A 26 2.74 -19.26 9.70
N ASP A 27 2.93 -19.15 11.01
CA ASP A 27 2.85 -20.29 11.93
C ASP A 27 1.39 -20.73 12.11
N LEU A 28 0.87 -21.47 11.14
CA LEU A 28 -0.51 -21.92 11.04
C LEU A 28 -0.58 -23.43 10.81
N ASN A 29 -1.70 -24.03 11.21
CA ASN A 29 -1.96 -25.43 10.90
C ASN A 29 -1.89 -25.67 9.36
N PRO A 30 -1.20 -26.71 8.87
CA PRO A 30 -1.10 -27.01 7.45
C PRO A 30 -2.45 -27.09 6.72
N ARG A 31 -3.53 -27.45 7.42
CA ARG A 31 -4.89 -27.46 6.87
C ARG A 31 -5.38 -26.06 6.49
N ILE A 32 -5.06 -25.05 7.31
CA ILE A 32 -5.43 -23.65 7.06
C ILE A 32 -4.64 -23.13 5.86
N ILE A 33 -3.33 -23.37 5.82
CA ILE A 33 -2.46 -22.95 4.70
C ILE A 33 -2.95 -23.58 3.38
N ALA A 34 -3.25 -24.89 3.38
CA ALA A 34 -3.75 -25.58 2.20
C ALA A 34 -5.11 -25.02 1.74
N ALA A 35 -6.03 -24.70 2.65
CA ALA A 35 -7.33 -24.11 2.32
C ALA A 35 -7.19 -22.70 1.71
N THR A 36 -6.31 -21.87 2.27
CA THR A 36 -6.00 -20.53 1.76
C THR A 36 -5.36 -20.58 0.37
N LYS A 37 -4.39 -21.48 0.15
CA LYS A 37 -3.79 -21.72 -1.18
C LYS A 37 -4.82 -22.24 -2.20
N LYS A 38 -5.70 -23.16 -1.79
CA LYS A 38 -6.80 -23.66 -2.63
C LYS A 38 -7.77 -22.54 -3.04
N ALA A 39 -7.98 -21.56 -2.16
CA ALA A 39 -8.77 -20.36 -2.42
C ALA A 39 -8.06 -19.32 -3.30
N LYS A 40 -6.85 -19.62 -3.81
CA LYS A 40 -6.02 -18.74 -4.65
C LYS A 40 -5.58 -17.44 -3.96
N LEU A 41 -5.57 -17.42 -2.63
CA LEU A 41 -4.96 -16.36 -1.86
C LEU A 41 -3.44 -16.63 -1.86
N LYS A 42 -2.67 -15.68 -2.39
CA LYS A 42 -1.22 -15.81 -2.62
C LYS A 42 -0.37 -15.07 -1.61
N SER A 43 -0.95 -14.10 -0.89
CA SER A 43 -0.19 -13.27 0.06
C SER A 43 -0.96 -13.00 1.34
N ILE A 44 -0.22 -12.70 2.40
CA ILE A 44 -0.78 -12.23 3.68
C ILE A 44 -1.64 -10.98 3.47
N LYS A 45 -1.20 -10.08 2.57
CA LYS A 45 -1.94 -8.85 2.24
C LYS A 45 -3.30 -9.17 1.65
N GLU A 46 -3.38 -10.11 0.69
CA GLU A 46 -4.65 -10.55 0.10
C GLU A 46 -5.61 -11.08 1.15
N VAL A 47 -5.16 -11.93 2.08
CA VAL A 47 -5.99 -12.44 3.18
C VAL A 47 -6.64 -11.30 3.96
N LEU A 48 -5.90 -10.22 4.24
CA LEU A 48 -6.40 -9.08 5.01
C LEU A 48 -7.30 -8.12 4.23
N HIS A 49 -7.43 -8.26 2.90
CA HIS A 49 -8.43 -7.50 2.13
C HIS A 49 -9.85 -8.06 2.30
N PHE A 50 -9.99 -9.30 2.78
CA PHE A 50 -11.28 -9.94 2.95
C PHE A 50 -11.77 -9.87 4.40
N SER A 51 -13.09 -9.77 4.55
CA SER A 51 -13.72 -9.91 5.85
C SER A 51 -13.65 -11.37 6.33
N GLY A 52 -13.76 -11.60 7.63
CA GLY A 52 -13.84 -12.96 8.19
C GLY A 52 -14.92 -13.83 7.53
N PRO A 53 -16.18 -13.36 7.38
CA PRO A 53 -17.22 -14.11 6.68
C PRO A 53 -16.87 -14.41 5.21
N ASP A 54 -16.23 -13.49 4.49
CA ASP A 54 -15.82 -13.73 3.10
C ASP A 54 -14.73 -14.79 3.02
N LEU A 55 -13.76 -14.76 3.94
CA LEU A 55 -12.73 -15.80 4.04
C LEU A 55 -13.33 -17.17 4.36
N GLN A 56 -14.34 -17.26 5.23
CA GLN A 56 -15.03 -18.53 5.50
C GLN A 56 -15.68 -19.07 4.22
N ARG A 57 -16.36 -18.21 3.44
CA ARG A 57 -16.99 -18.59 2.18
C ARG A 57 -15.98 -19.01 1.11
N LEU A 58 -14.83 -18.34 1.05
CA LEU A 58 -13.79 -18.61 0.05
C LEU A 58 -12.97 -19.86 0.36
N THR A 59 -12.64 -20.07 1.64
CA THR A 59 -11.71 -21.13 2.06
C THR A 59 -12.42 -22.38 2.58
N GLY A 60 -13.70 -22.27 2.99
CA GLY A 60 -14.44 -23.33 3.67
C GLY A 60 -13.96 -23.61 5.10
N LEU A 61 -13.11 -22.73 5.64
CA LEU A 61 -12.61 -22.85 7.01
C LEU A 61 -13.68 -22.48 8.04
N SER A 62 -13.51 -23.01 9.25
CA SER A 62 -14.38 -22.66 10.37
C SER A 62 -14.12 -21.23 10.84
N SER A 63 -15.11 -20.61 11.49
CA SER A 63 -14.96 -19.29 12.11
C SER A 63 -13.70 -19.14 13.00
N PRO A 64 -13.39 -20.08 13.91
CA PRO A 64 -12.17 -19.98 14.72
C PRO A 64 -10.88 -20.11 13.89
N ASP A 65 -10.85 -20.96 12.86
CA ASP A 65 -9.68 -21.07 11.98
C ASP A 65 -9.43 -19.78 11.20
N VAL A 66 -10.50 -19.13 10.73
CA VAL A 66 -10.41 -17.83 10.04
C VAL A 66 -9.97 -16.73 10.99
N GLN A 67 -10.46 -16.71 12.23
CA GLN A 67 -9.98 -15.75 13.23
C GLN A 67 -8.50 -15.98 13.55
N HIS A 68 -8.07 -17.23 13.65
CA HIS A 68 -6.66 -17.59 13.86
C HIS A 68 -5.77 -17.17 12.67
N LEU A 69 -6.25 -17.39 11.44
CA LEU A 69 -5.57 -16.91 10.22
C LEU A 69 -5.42 -15.39 10.24
N LEU A 70 -6.51 -14.65 10.50
CA LEU A 70 -6.50 -13.18 10.53
C LEU A 70 -5.63 -12.63 11.65
N SER A 71 -5.66 -13.20 12.85
CA SER A 71 -4.85 -12.75 13.99
C SER A 71 -3.37 -12.99 13.75
N THR A 72 -3.01 -14.14 13.16
CA THR A 72 -1.63 -14.48 12.82
C THR A 72 -1.11 -13.60 11.69
N ALA A 73 -1.89 -13.45 10.61
CA ALA A 73 -1.59 -12.55 9.50
C ALA A 73 -1.39 -11.09 9.97
N SER A 74 -2.30 -10.60 10.82
CA SER A 74 -2.21 -9.24 11.37
C SER A 74 -0.99 -9.04 12.27
N SER A 75 -0.66 -10.03 13.10
CA SER A 75 0.50 -9.96 14.00
C SER A 75 1.81 -9.99 13.23
N HIS A 76 1.83 -10.71 12.10
CA HIS A 76 2.98 -10.79 11.22
C HIS A 76 3.22 -9.48 10.46
N LEU A 77 2.15 -8.79 10.01
CA LEU A 77 2.27 -7.48 9.35
C LEU A 77 2.43 -6.29 10.30
N ARG A 78 2.02 -6.42 11.57
CA ARG A 78 2.30 -5.42 12.60
C ARG A 78 3.81 -5.38 12.89
N GLY A 79 4.58 -4.82 11.97
CA GLY A 79 5.91 -4.32 12.24
C GLY A 79 5.87 -3.50 13.53
N ARG A 80 6.84 -3.72 14.41
CA ARG A 80 6.84 -3.36 15.85
C ARG A 80 6.81 -1.86 16.21
N CYS A 81 6.13 -0.99 15.46
CA CYS A 81 6.17 0.43 15.74
C CYS A 81 4.80 1.07 15.59
N VAL A 82 4.25 1.53 16.71
CA VAL A 82 3.27 2.63 16.68
C VAL A 82 4.03 3.84 16.15
N ILE A 83 3.59 4.38 15.04
CA ILE A 83 4.24 5.53 14.40
C ILE A 83 3.54 6.79 14.88
N THR A 84 4.31 7.77 15.36
CA THR A 84 3.74 9.05 15.77
C THR A 84 3.47 9.94 14.55
N ALA A 85 2.61 10.95 14.72
CA ALA A 85 2.39 11.95 13.68
C ALA A 85 3.71 12.69 13.31
N LEU A 86 4.61 12.89 14.28
CA LEU A 86 5.91 13.50 14.03
C LEU A 86 6.81 12.58 13.21
N ASP A 87 6.85 11.29 13.51
CA ASP A 87 7.65 10.32 12.74
C ASP A 87 7.19 10.26 11.28
N LEU A 88 5.87 10.25 11.03
CA LEU A 88 5.30 10.30 9.68
C LEU A 88 5.71 11.57 8.93
N HIS A 89 5.72 12.71 9.62
CA HIS A 89 6.08 13.99 9.01
C HIS A 89 7.58 14.10 8.70
N THR A 90 8.42 13.61 9.61
CA THR A 90 9.88 13.81 9.56
C THR A 90 10.56 12.76 8.69
N HIS A 91 10.04 11.53 8.64
CA HIS A 91 10.63 10.42 7.90
C HIS A 91 9.88 10.14 6.58
N ARG A 92 9.86 11.13 5.69
CA ARG A 92 9.20 11.01 4.37
C ARG A 92 9.73 9.86 3.52
N GLU A 93 11.04 9.61 3.60
CA GLU A 93 11.73 8.49 2.93
C GLU A 93 11.22 7.11 3.37
N ARG A 94 10.61 7.01 4.57
CA ARG A 94 10.01 5.76 5.04
C ARG A 94 8.70 5.44 4.32
N PHE A 95 8.03 6.47 3.79
CA PHE A 95 6.76 6.36 3.08
C PHE A 95 6.82 7.15 1.77
N PRO A 96 7.66 6.72 0.80
CA PRO A 96 7.88 7.47 -0.43
C PRO A 96 6.59 7.60 -1.24
N ALA A 97 5.74 6.57 -1.26
CA ALA A 97 4.45 6.58 -1.95
C ALA A 97 3.51 7.70 -1.47
N GLN A 98 3.54 8.05 -0.17
CA GLN A 98 2.68 9.08 0.42
C GLN A 98 3.10 10.51 0.02
N HIS A 99 4.33 10.66 -0.46
CA HIS A 99 4.93 11.95 -0.80
C HIS A 99 5.09 12.15 -2.30
N GLN A 100 4.86 11.10 -3.10
CA GLN A 100 4.87 11.18 -4.54
C GLN A 100 3.64 11.91 -5.07
N ARG A 101 3.86 12.68 -6.14
CA ARG A 101 2.82 13.43 -6.84
C ARG A 101 2.95 13.25 -8.34
N LEU A 102 1.81 13.19 -9.02
CA LEU A 102 1.70 13.21 -10.48
C LEU A 102 1.37 14.64 -10.93
N SER A 103 2.18 15.21 -11.82
CA SER A 103 1.89 16.51 -12.43
C SER A 103 0.60 16.43 -13.26
N LEU A 104 -0.13 17.54 -13.33
CA LEU A 104 -1.27 17.71 -14.24
C LEU A 104 -0.84 18.21 -15.62
N GLY A 105 0.47 18.41 -15.86
CA GLY A 105 1.01 19.01 -17.08
C GLY A 105 0.71 20.51 -17.20
N CYS A 106 0.30 21.16 -16.12
CA CYS A 106 -0.04 22.57 -16.07
C CYS A 106 0.57 23.20 -14.81
N PRO A 107 1.58 24.08 -14.92
CA PRO A 107 2.26 24.68 -13.77
C PRO A 107 1.32 25.41 -12.80
N VAL A 108 0.23 25.99 -13.30
CA VAL A 108 -0.76 26.69 -12.47
C VAL A 108 -1.53 25.70 -11.58
N LEU A 109 -1.99 24.58 -12.17
CA LEU A 109 -2.71 23.55 -11.43
C LEU A 109 -1.79 22.77 -10.49
N ASP A 110 -0.55 22.51 -10.92
CA ASP A 110 0.47 21.91 -10.06
C ASP A 110 0.78 22.80 -8.86
N GLY A 111 0.93 24.11 -9.08
CA GLY A 111 1.09 25.08 -8.01
C GLY A 111 -0.07 25.09 -7.02
N LEU A 112 -1.31 25.07 -7.53
CA LEU A 112 -2.53 24.99 -6.73
C LEU A 112 -2.56 23.71 -5.86
N LEU A 113 -2.08 22.59 -6.41
CA LEU A 113 -2.07 21.28 -5.76
C LEU A 113 -0.74 20.96 -5.04
N ARG A 114 0.14 21.94 -4.88
CA ARG A 114 1.44 21.82 -4.19
C ARG A 114 2.35 20.76 -4.82
N GLY A 115 2.46 20.79 -6.14
CA GLY A 115 3.31 19.90 -6.94
C GLY A 115 2.56 18.76 -7.64
N GLY A 116 1.23 18.83 -7.72
CA GLY A 116 0.41 17.85 -8.46
C GLY A 116 -0.44 16.94 -7.58
N LEU A 117 -1.07 15.96 -8.20
CA LEU A 117 -2.00 15.02 -7.57
C LEU A 117 -1.26 14.02 -6.66
N PRO A 118 -1.65 13.85 -5.39
CA PRO A 118 -1.06 12.84 -4.51
C PRO A 118 -1.39 11.43 -5.02
N LEU A 119 -0.43 10.51 -4.92
CA LEU A 119 -0.61 9.11 -5.34
C LEU A 119 -1.27 8.23 -4.26
N ASP A 120 -1.23 8.68 -3.01
CA ASP A 120 -1.88 8.00 -1.90
C ASP A 120 -3.28 8.58 -1.69
N GLY A 121 -4.30 7.74 -1.87
CA GLY A 121 -5.71 8.11 -1.74
C GLY A 121 -6.47 8.21 -3.06
N ILE A 122 -7.71 8.69 -2.97
CA ILE A 122 -8.63 8.86 -4.10
C ILE A 122 -8.84 10.36 -4.32
N THR A 123 -8.61 10.84 -5.54
CA THR A 123 -8.93 12.22 -5.93
C THR A 123 -10.16 12.25 -6.83
N GLU A 124 -11.17 13.03 -6.45
CA GLU A 124 -12.37 13.24 -7.24
C GLU A 124 -12.27 14.50 -8.10
N LEU A 125 -12.65 14.39 -9.37
CA LEU A 125 -12.75 15.52 -10.30
C LEU A 125 -14.22 15.78 -10.65
N ALA A 126 -14.81 16.81 -10.06
CA ALA A 126 -16.22 17.18 -10.23
C ALA A 126 -16.39 18.55 -10.91
N GLY A 127 -17.53 18.76 -11.59
CA GLY A 127 -17.85 20.01 -12.27
C GLY A 127 -18.89 19.84 -13.39
N CYS A 128 -19.43 20.96 -13.89
CA CYS A 128 -20.44 20.98 -14.97
C CYS A 128 -19.97 20.26 -16.25
N SER A 129 -20.93 19.93 -17.13
CA SER A 129 -20.58 19.46 -18.47
C SER A 129 -19.69 20.48 -19.19
N SER A 130 -18.79 19.99 -20.04
CA SER A 130 -17.80 20.81 -20.77
C SER A 130 -16.78 21.57 -19.90
N ALA A 131 -16.69 21.32 -18.59
CA ALA A 131 -15.66 21.90 -17.71
C ALA A 131 -14.24 21.32 -17.91
N GLY A 132 -14.01 20.49 -18.94
CA GLY A 132 -12.70 19.91 -19.25
C GLY A 132 -12.30 18.66 -18.44
N LYS A 133 -13.21 18.07 -17.65
CA LYS A 133 -12.90 16.89 -16.80
C LYS A 133 -12.34 15.71 -17.57
N THR A 134 -12.96 15.35 -18.69
CA THR A 134 -12.49 14.27 -19.57
C THR A 134 -11.13 14.59 -20.17
N GLN A 135 -10.89 15.84 -20.54
CA GLN A 135 -9.60 16.27 -21.07
C GLN A 135 -8.50 16.15 -20.01
N LEU A 136 -8.79 16.52 -18.77
CA LEU A 136 -7.85 16.37 -17.67
C LEU A 136 -7.56 14.89 -17.38
N ALA A 137 -8.56 14.01 -17.44
CA ALA A 137 -8.35 12.57 -17.29
C ALA A 137 -7.45 12.00 -18.39
N LEU A 138 -7.68 12.37 -19.66
CA LEU A 138 -6.82 11.97 -20.78
C LEU A 138 -5.39 12.52 -20.64
N GLN A 139 -5.24 13.76 -20.17
CA GLN A 139 -3.94 14.34 -19.88
C GLN A 139 -3.18 13.51 -18.84
N LEU A 140 -3.84 13.09 -17.76
CA LEU A 140 -3.21 12.26 -16.73
C LEU A 140 -2.75 10.90 -17.27
N CYS A 141 -3.52 10.27 -18.17
CA CYS A 141 -3.12 9.03 -18.85
C CYS A 141 -1.84 9.18 -19.69
N LEU A 142 -1.54 10.38 -20.18
CA LEU A 142 -0.31 10.67 -20.92
C LEU A 142 0.84 11.05 -19.99
N VAL A 143 0.58 11.96 -19.04
CA VAL A 143 1.63 12.48 -18.14
C VAL A 143 2.23 11.39 -17.27
N VAL A 144 1.43 10.42 -16.83
CA VAL A 144 1.91 9.30 -16.00
C VAL A 144 3.02 8.48 -16.68
N GLN A 145 3.07 8.50 -18.02
CA GLN A 145 4.06 7.78 -18.81
C GLN A 145 5.41 8.49 -18.88
N PHE A 146 5.48 9.78 -18.56
CA PHE A 146 6.74 10.51 -18.63
C PHE A 146 7.71 10.14 -17.50
N PRO A 147 9.02 10.36 -17.71
CA PRO A 147 10.03 10.28 -16.65
C PRO A 147 9.69 11.16 -15.44
N ARG A 148 10.15 10.77 -14.24
CA ARG A 148 9.88 11.52 -13.00
C ARG A 148 10.40 12.95 -13.04
N GLN A 149 11.53 13.17 -13.71
CA GLN A 149 12.11 14.51 -13.95
C GLN A 149 11.18 15.44 -14.75
N HIS A 150 10.20 14.90 -15.47
CA HIS A 150 9.18 15.64 -16.22
C HIS A 150 7.79 15.59 -15.53
N GLY A 151 7.72 15.14 -14.27
CA GLY A 151 6.46 15.10 -13.50
C GLY A 151 5.57 13.87 -13.73
N GLY A 152 6.06 12.86 -14.46
CA GLY A 152 5.38 11.57 -14.65
C GLY A 152 5.82 10.49 -13.65
N LEU A 153 5.40 9.24 -13.88
CA LEU A 153 5.68 8.09 -13.02
C LEU A 153 6.34 6.91 -13.75
N GLU A 154 6.80 7.10 -14.99
CA GLU A 154 7.47 6.06 -15.78
C GLU A 154 6.60 4.80 -15.98
N ALA A 155 5.27 4.95 -16.07
CA ALA A 155 4.35 3.81 -16.18
C ALA A 155 4.21 3.22 -17.60
N GLY A 156 5.06 3.65 -18.54
CA GLY A 156 4.99 3.31 -19.96
C GLY A 156 5.78 2.06 -20.37
N GLU A 157 6.12 1.19 -19.42
CA GLU A 157 6.88 -0.05 -19.64
C GLU A 157 6.00 -1.27 -19.92
#